data_AF-A0A2Z5EB12-F1
#
_entry.id   AF-A0A2Z5EB12-F1
#
_cell.length_a   1.000
_cell.length_b   1.000
_cell.length_c   1.000
_cell.angle_alpha   90.00
_cell.angle_beta   90.00
_cell.angle_gamma   90.00
#
_symmetry.space_group_name_H-M   'P 1'
#
loop_
_entity.id
_entity.type
_entity.pdbx_description
1 polymer ?
#
loop_
_entity_poly.entity_id
_entity_poly.type
_entity_poly.pdbx_seq_one_letter_code
_entity_poly.pdbx_strand_id
1 'polypeptide(L)' 'MTRYRFVTPHRTGKWYADLKTAQRHACEIGAGFLDEMTGRFVAYVETMLEVATEDRAEAA' A
#
# COMPACT_ATOMS: atom_id res chain seq x y z
N MET A 1 -14.74 3.31 -4.31
CA MET A 1 -13.61 3.99 -3.61
C MET A 1 -12.36 3.14 -3.75
N THR A 2 -11.20 3.75 -4.02
CA THR A 2 -9.94 3.01 -4.15
C THR A 2 -9.28 2.85 -2.79
N ARG A 3 -8.82 1.63 -2.48
CA ARG A 3 -8.08 1.28 -1.28
C ARG A 3 -6.72 0.70 -1.64
N TYR A 4 -5.74 0.93 -0.78
CA TYR A 4 -4.35 0.54 -0.98
C TYR A 4 -3.86 -0.27 0.22
N ARG A 5 -3.12 -1.35 -0.01
CA ARG A 5 -2.38 -2.07 1.03
C ARG A 5 -1.03 -2.57 0.51
N PHE A 6 -0.07 -2.68 1.41
CA PHE A 6 1.22 -3.31 1.11
C PHE A 6 1.28 -4.70 1.72
N VAL A 7 1.79 -5.66 0.97
CA VAL A 7 1.94 -7.05 1.37
C VAL A 7 3.41 -7.44 1.26
N THR A 8 3.96 -8.00 2.33
CA THR A 8 5.30 -8.59 2.37
C THR A 8 5.18 -10.11 2.56
N PRO A 9 6.25 -10.89 2.33
CA PRO A 9 6.22 -12.34 2.54
C PRO A 9 5.81 -12.75 3.96
N HIS A 10 6.11 -11.91 4.95
CA HIS A 10 5.90 -12.21 6.36
C HIS A 10 4.72 -11.46 6.99
N ARG A 11 4.27 -10.34 6.41
CA ARG A 11 3.20 -9.51 6.97
C ARG A 11 2.33 -8.90 5.88
N THR A 12 1.03 -8.86 6.15
CA THR A 12 0.05 -8.17 5.29
C THR A 12 -0.42 -6.89 5.97
N GLY A 13 -0.30 -5.77 5.28
CA GLY A 13 -0.82 -4.47 5.72
C GLY A 13 -2.35 -4.40 5.63
N LYS A 14 -2.93 -3.44 6.36
CA LYS A 14 -4.37 -3.15 6.27
C LYS A 14 -4.68 -2.40 4.97
N TRP A 15 -5.95 -2.43 4.58
CA TRP A 15 -6.45 -1.56 3.53
C TRP A 15 -6.63 -0.14 4.04
N TYR A 16 -6.09 0.83 3.32
CA TYR A 16 -6.21 2.25 3.59
C TYR A 16 -6.85 2.97 2.41
N ALA A 17 -7.62 4.03 2.66
CA ALA A 17 -8.23 4.83 1.60
C ALA A 17 -7.19 5.65 0.79
N ASP A 18 -6.05 5.97 1.41
CA ASP A 18 -5.02 6.83 0.83
C ASP A 18 -3.70 6.10 0.64
N LEU A 19 -3.07 6.30 -0.53
CA LEU A 19 -1.77 5.72 -0.83
C LEU A 19 -0.68 6.19 0.14
N LYS A 20 -0.70 7.47 0.55
CA LYS A 20 0.26 8.01 1.53
C LYS A 20 0.15 7.33 2.89
N THR A 21 -1.06 7.05 3.33
CA THR A 21 -1.31 6.34 4.59
C THR A 21 -0.82 4.89 4.49
N ALA A 22 -1.11 4.23 3.36
CA ALA A 22 -0.59 2.89 3.09
C ALA A 22 0.94 2.84 3.09
N GLN A 23 1.62 3.81 2.45
CA GLN A 23 3.08 3.92 2.42
C GLN A 23 3.69 4.16 3.81
N ARG A 24 3.08 5.00 4.64
CA ARG A 24 3.53 5.22 6.02
C ARG A 24 3.50 3.94 6.83
N HIS A 25 2.39 3.21 6.79
CA HIS A 25 2.28 1.93 7.49
C HIS A 25 3.13 0.83 6.86
N ALA A 26 3.40 0.90 5.55
CA ALA A 26 4.32 0.01 4.85
C ALA A 26 5.73 0.08 5.46
N CYS A 27 6.21 1.29 5.80
CA CYS A 27 7.48 1.46 6.50
C CYS A 27 7.49 0.75 7.87
N GLU A 28 6.38 0.83 8.63
CA GLU A 28 6.27 0.22 9.96
C GLU A 28 6.26 -1.32 9.92
N ILE A 29 5.67 -1.92 8.89
CA ILE A 29 5.61 -3.38 8.73
C ILE A 29 6.85 -3.97 8.03
N GLY A 30 7.80 -3.13 7.62
CA GLY A 30 9.00 -3.55 6.89
C GLY A 30 8.72 -3.93 5.44
N ALA A 31 7.78 -3.25 4.79
CA ALA A 31 7.47 -3.43 3.37
C ALA A 31 8.32 -2.51 2.46
N GLY A 32 8.96 -1.49 3.02
CA GLY A 32 9.79 -0.58 2.26
C GLY A 32 10.14 0.65 3.06
N PHE A 33 10.65 1.67 2.39
CA PHE A 33 10.90 2.97 2.99
C PHE A 33 10.49 4.10 2.04
N LEU A 34 10.11 5.23 2.61
CA LEU A 34 9.92 6.46 1.86
C LEU A 34 11.26 7.19 1.80
N ASP A 35 11.81 7.33 0.61
CA ASP A 35 12.99 8.14 0.37
C ASP A 35 12.60 9.62 0.42
N GLU A 36 12.94 10.32 1.51
CA GLU A 36 12.57 11.72 1.71
C GLU A 36 13.32 12.68 0.77
N MET A 37 14.48 12.29 0.25
CA MET A 37 15.26 13.12 -0.67
C MET A 37 14.62 13.18 -2.06
N THR A 38 13.99 12.09 -2.49
CA THR A 38 13.37 11.95 -3.82
C THR A 38 11.84 11.95 -3.79
N GLY A 39 11.25 11.79 -2.60
CA GLY A 39 9.80 11.65 -2.39
C GLY A 39 9.22 10.35 -2.93
N ARG A 40 10.05 9.34 -3.21
CA ARG A 40 9.62 8.06 -3.79
C ARG A 40 9.56 6.98 -2.71
N PHE A 41 8.52 6.16 -2.78
CA PHE A 41 8.45 4.96 -1.96
C PHE A 41 9.19 3.82 -2.64
N VAL A 42 10.16 3.25 -1.93
CA VAL A 42 10.95 2.10 -2.38
C VAL A 42 10.46 0.87 -1.62
N ALA A 43 9.77 -0.02 -2.34
CA ALA A 43 9.34 -1.30 -1.81
C ALA A 43 10.54 -2.26 -1.67
N TYR A 44 10.60 -3.02 -0.58
CA TYR A 44 11.61 -4.06 -0.43
C TYR A 44 11.32 -5.25 -1.33
N VAL A 45 12.33 -6.11 -1.49
CA VAL A 45 12.22 -7.35 -2.26
C VAL A 45 11.00 -8.15 -1.79
N GLU A 46 10.21 -8.64 -2.76
CA GLU A 46 8.96 -9.38 -2.54
C GLU A 46 7.82 -8.59 -1.89
N THR A 47 7.95 -7.27 -1.73
CA THR A 47 6.82 -6.43 -1.34
C THR A 47 5.96 -6.11 -2.56
N MET A 48 4.65 -6.28 -2.39
CA MET A 48 3.64 -5.97 -3.41
C MET A 48 2.67 -4.89 -2.91
N LEU A 49 2.33 -3.96 -3.80
CA LEU A 49 1.23 -3.01 -3.60
C LEU A 49 -0.04 -3.60 -4.21
N GLU A 50 -1.05 -3.79 -3.38
CA GLU A 50 -2.38 -4.14 -3.86
C GLU A 50 -3.30 -2.92 -3.83
N VAL A 51 -4.09 -2.79 -4.90
CA VAL A 51 -5.05 -1.72 -5.10
C VAL A 51 -6.42 -2.33 -5.32
N ALA A 52 -7.34 -2.08 -4.38
CA ALA A 52 -8.73 -2.49 -4.51
C ALA A 52 -9.53 -1.26 -4.94
N THR A 53 -9.94 -1.21 -6.21
CA THR A 53 -11.01 -0.29 -6.59
C THR A 53 -12.31 -0.96 -6.17
N GLU A 54 -12.99 -0.42 -5.16
CA GLU A 54 -14.42 -0.68 -5.01
C GLU A 54 -15.09 0.04 -6.18
N ASP A 55 -15.09 -0.61 -7.33
CA ASP A 55 -16.09 -0.40 -8.35
C ASP A 55 -17.37 -0.88 -7.69
N ARG A 56 -18.17 0.06 -7.19
CA ARG A 56 -19.55 -0.25 -6.91
C ARG A 56 -20.16 -0.46 -8.28
N ALA A 57 -20.02 -1.68 -8.81
CA ALA A 57 -20.87 -2.19 -9.85
C ALA A 57 -22.27 -2.24 -9.22
N GLU A 58 -22.92 -1.08 -9.17
CA GLU A 58 -24.37 -0.96 -9.16
C GLU A 58 -24.83 -1.55 -10.50
N ALA A 59 -24.86 -2.89 -10.55
CA ALA A 59 -25.77 -3.60 -11.41
C ALA A 59 -27.16 -3.35 -10.82
N ALA A 60 -27.79 -2.30 -11.36
CA ALA A 60 -29.20 -1.98 -11.23
C ALA A 60 -30.10 -3.11 -11.78
#